data_AF-A0A973EA66-F1
#
_entry.id   AF-A0A973EA66-F1
#
_cell.length_a   1.000
_cell.length_b   1.000
_cell.length_c   1.000
_cell.angle_alpha   90.00
_cell.angle_beta   90.00
_cell.angle_gamma   90.00
#
_symmetry.space_group_name_H-M   'P 1'
#
loop_
_entity.id
_entity.type
_entity.pdbx_description
1 polymer ?
#
loop_
_entity_poly.entity_id
_entity_poly.type
_entity_poly.pdbx_seq_one_letter_code
_entity_poly.pdbx_strand_id
1 'polypeptide(L)'
;MVALAGCAAQDHYYSNGVCVTCFDNPVTGEPLNYDPSETPQKVATNAEGQTVDAKSLGSQSGSIDIDSRVDVDTAYARIKSAMGFRSPNDFESPESTTAKMQMGDVAWKHSTTPGAYYDLGDYGRQTLGGTRYSILQRVQIEKSGAGSRIHYSWAPADKRTLYDGDAMESALTQRLNAALD
;
A
#
# COMPACT_ATOMS: atom_id res chain seq x y z
N MET A 1 -23.02 32.38 -29.99
CA MET A 1 -22.25 31.43 -29.17
C MET A 1 -22.09 32.09 -27.81
N VAL A 2 -22.87 31.65 -26.83
CA VAL A 2 -22.91 32.26 -25.49
C VAL A 2 -21.73 31.70 -24.71
N ALA A 3 -20.70 32.53 -24.50
CA ALA A 3 -19.63 32.19 -23.58
C ALA A 3 -20.18 32.29 -22.15
N LEU A 4 -20.35 31.15 -21.48
CA LEU A 4 -20.51 31.13 -20.03
C LEU A 4 -19.17 31.52 -19.41
N ALA A 5 -18.96 32.83 -19.20
CA ALA A 5 -17.92 33.32 -18.31
C ALA A 5 -18.39 33.06 -16.86
N GLY A 6 -18.17 31.83 -16.39
CA GLY A 6 -18.27 31.53 -14.96
C GLY A 6 -17.16 32.25 -14.22
N CYS A 7 -17.51 32.97 -13.15
CA CYS A 7 -16.58 33.63 -12.26
C CYS A 7 -15.62 32.57 -11.64
N ALA A 8 -14.45 32.38 -12.25
CA ALA A 8 -13.35 31.70 -11.58
C ALA A 8 -12.83 32.67 -10.51
N ALA A 9 -13.21 32.45 -9.25
CA ALA A 9 -12.53 33.10 -8.14
C ALA A 9 -11.03 32.73 -8.25
N GLN A 10 -10.17 33.72 -8.46
CA GLN A 10 -8.72 33.53 -8.61
C GLN A 10 -8.00 33.23 -7.28
N ASP A 11 -8.74 33.17 -6.18
CA ASP A 11 -8.19 32.91 -4.87
C ASP A 11 -8.24 31.41 -4.57
N HIS A 12 -7.12 30.74 -4.80
CA HIS A 12 -6.92 29.40 -4.27
C HIS A 12 -6.79 29.45 -2.75
N TYR A 13 -7.53 28.61 -2.04
CA TYR A 13 -7.36 28.46 -0.60
C TYR A 13 -6.25 27.45 -0.34
N TYR A 14 -5.30 27.85 0.50
CA TYR A 14 -4.16 27.03 0.88
C TYR A 14 -4.26 26.64 2.36
N SER A 15 -4.00 25.37 2.65
CA SER A 15 -3.85 24.86 4.01
C SER A 15 -2.50 24.15 4.10
N ASN A 16 -1.65 24.59 5.04
CA ASN A 16 -0.26 24.11 5.19
C ASN A 16 0.57 24.17 3.90
N GLY A 17 0.40 25.23 3.10
CA GLY A 17 1.12 25.39 1.82
C GLY A 17 0.58 24.53 0.67
N VAL A 18 -0.51 23.79 0.89
CA VAL A 18 -1.17 22.96 -0.13
C VAL A 18 -2.46 23.62 -0.59
N CYS A 19 -2.64 23.71 -1.91
CA CYS A 19 -3.87 24.21 -2.48
C CYS A 19 -5.01 23.20 -2.28
N VAL A 20 -6.00 23.54 -1.46
CA VAL A 20 -7.15 22.66 -1.18
C VAL A 20 -8.32 22.90 -2.12
N THR A 21 -8.31 23.99 -2.87
CA THR A 21 -9.31 24.30 -3.91
C THR A 21 -8.81 23.97 -5.32
N CYS A 22 -7.62 23.41 -5.47
CA CYS A 22 -7.08 22.97 -6.75
C CYS A 22 -7.69 21.61 -7.11
N PHE A 23 -8.21 21.49 -8.34
CA PHE A 23 -8.82 20.25 -8.83
C PHE A 23 -8.34 19.92 -10.23
N ASP A 24 -8.04 18.64 -10.44
CA ASP A 24 -7.76 18.08 -11.76
C ASP A 24 -9.04 17.62 -12.44
N ASN A 25 -8.99 17.54 -13.77
CA ASN A 25 -10.00 16.90 -14.57
C ASN A 25 -10.06 15.41 -14.20
N PRO A 26 -11.22 14.87 -13.76
CA PRO A 26 -11.32 13.46 -13.36
C PRO A 26 -11.15 12.48 -14.53
N VAL A 27 -11.23 12.96 -15.78
CA VAL A 27 -11.07 12.14 -16.99
C VAL A 27 -9.64 12.16 -17.52
N THR A 28 -8.99 13.33 -17.54
CA THR A 28 -7.65 13.50 -18.15
C THR A 28 -6.52 13.58 -17.13
N GLY A 29 -6.82 13.89 -15.86
CA GLY A 29 -5.82 14.12 -14.81
C GLY A 29 -5.09 15.47 -14.92
N GLU A 30 -5.47 16.31 -15.87
CA GLU A 30 -4.87 17.63 -16.09
C GLU A 30 -5.46 18.71 -15.17
N PRO A 31 -4.69 19.74 -14.78
CA PRO A 31 -5.17 20.89 -14.02
C PRO A 31 -6.37 21.57 -14.68
N LEU A 32 -7.46 21.80 -13.93
CA LEU A 32 -8.61 22.57 -14.45
C LEU A 32 -8.60 24.03 -14.03
N ASN A 33 -8.10 24.34 -12.84
CA ASN A 33 -8.25 25.67 -12.26
C ASN A 33 -6.98 26.27 -11.67
N TYR A 34 -5.82 25.64 -11.85
CA TYR A 34 -4.54 26.10 -11.29
C TYR A 34 -3.40 25.82 -12.27
N ASP A 35 -2.28 26.55 -12.15
CA ASP A 35 -1.05 26.22 -12.86
C ASP A 35 -0.16 25.34 -11.95
N PRO A 36 0.16 24.10 -12.34
CA PRO A 36 0.99 23.20 -11.54
C PRO A 36 2.43 23.69 -11.34
N SER A 37 2.93 24.58 -12.20
CA SER A 37 4.27 25.18 -12.07
C SER A 37 4.31 26.31 -11.05
N GLU A 38 3.16 26.94 -10.76
CA GLU A 38 3.04 28.04 -9.81
C GLU A 38 2.38 27.60 -8.49
N THR A 39 1.63 26.50 -8.50
CA THR A 39 0.78 26.07 -7.40
C THR A 39 1.05 24.60 -7.05
N PRO A 40 1.70 24.32 -5.90
CA PRO A 40 1.94 22.95 -5.46
C PRO A 40 0.60 22.30 -5.10
N GLN A 41 0.22 21.34 -5.93
CA GLN A 41 -1.15 20.87 -6.02
C GLN A 41 -1.52 19.94 -4.87
N LYS A 42 -0.56 19.14 -4.40
CA LYS A 42 -0.59 18.30 -3.20
C LYS A 42 0.86 18.00 -2.88
N VAL A 43 1.33 18.46 -1.72
CA VAL A 43 2.65 18.07 -1.25
C VAL A 43 2.54 16.93 -0.27
N ALA A 44 3.56 16.10 -0.25
CA ALA A 44 3.70 15.00 0.70
C ALA A 44 5.16 14.90 1.14
N THR A 45 5.40 14.10 2.17
CA THR A 45 6.75 13.87 2.69
C THR A 45 7.30 12.60 2.06
N ASN A 46 8.43 12.70 1.36
CA ASN A 46 9.15 11.53 0.86
C ASN A 46 9.89 10.79 1.99
N ALA A 47 10.55 9.68 1.66
CA ALA A 47 11.25 8.88 2.67
C ALA A 47 12.43 9.63 3.34
N GLU A 48 12.99 10.65 2.67
CA GLU A 48 14.07 11.52 3.16
C GLU A 48 13.55 12.66 4.05
N GLY A 49 12.23 12.78 4.26
CA GLY A 49 11.63 13.83 5.08
C GLY A 49 11.43 15.16 4.34
N GLN A 50 11.60 15.19 3.02
CA GLN A 50 11.45 16.37 2.18
C GLN A 50 10.00 16.53 1.71
N THR A 51 9.55 17.78 1.61
CA THR A 51 8.27 18.13 1.01
C THR A 51 8.39 18.09 -0.51
N VAL A 52 7.66 17.18 -1.15
CA VAL A 52 7.68 16.95 -2.61
C VAL A 52 6.27 16.95 -3.18
N ASP A 53 6.15 17.04 -4.51
CA ASP A 53 4.86 16.86 -5.19
C ASP A 53 4.36 15.42 -4.99
N ALA A 54 3.08 15.24 -4.69
CA ALA A 54 2.47 13.91 -4.55
C ALA A 54 2.66 13.03 -5.80
N LYS A 55 2.73 13.61 -7.00
CA LYS A 55 2.98 12.91 -8.26
C LYS A 55 4.41 12.37 -8.35
N SER A 56 5.37 12.97 -7.64
CA SER A 56 6.76 12.48 -7.61
C SER A 56 6.98 11.36 -6.60
N LEU A 57 5.99 10.99 -5.79
CA LEU A 57 6.09 9.89 -4.83
C LEU A 57 6.00 8.50 -5.46
N GLY A 58 5.91 8.38 -6.79
CA GLY A 58 5.79 7.09 -7.45
C GLY A 58 4.49 6.34 -7.12
N SER A 59 4.48 5.04 -7.45
CA SER A 59 3.26 4.23 -7.33
C SER A 59 2.88 3.98 -5.88
N GLN A 60 1.62 4.27 -5.54
CA GLN A 60 1.08 4.04 -4.19
C GLN A 60 0.64 2.58 -3.97
N SER A 61 0.83 1.70 -4.94
CA SER A 61 0.55 0.27 -4.84
C SER A 61 1.51 -0.48 -5.73
N GLY A 62 1.81 -1.72 -5.38
CA GLY A 62 2.76 -2.51 -6.15
C GLY A 62 2.64 -3.99 -5.86
N SER A 63 3.46 -4.74 -6.58
CA SER A 63 3.63 -6.16 -6.38
C SER A 63 5.04 -6.58 -6.77
N ILE A 64 5.56 -7.59 -6.10
CA ILE A 64 6.84 -8.20 -6.39
C ILE A 64 6.71 -9.72 -6.43
N ASP A 65 7.51 -10.33 -7.30
CA ASP A 65 7.65 -11.78 -7.43
C ASP A 65 9.05 -12.21 -7.00
N ILE A 66 9.13 -13.23 -6.14
CA ILE A 66 10.39 -13.78 -5.63
C ILE A 66 10.36 -15.31 -5.80
N ASP A 67 11.38 -15.85 -6.46
CA ASP A 67 11.66 -17.29 -6.46
C ASP A 67 12.65 -17.59 -5.33
N SER A 68 12.27 -18.47 -4.39
CA SER A 68 13.07 -18.87 -3.23
C SER A 68 13.42 -20.35 -3.26
N ARG A 69 14.58 -20.69 -2.69
CA ARG A 69 15.02 -22.08 -2.47
C ARG A 69 14.38 -22.71 -1.23
N VAL A 70 13.72 -21.91 -0.40
CA VAL A 70 13.01 -22.36 0.80
C VAL A 70 11.73 -23.06 0.38
N ASP A 71 11.43 -24.21 0.99
CA ASP A 71 10.20 -24.94 0.74
C ASP A 71 8.96 -24.10 1.10
N VAL A 72 7.82 -24.43 0.50
CA VAL A 72 6.58 -23.65 0.59
C VAL A 72 6.07 -23.47 2.02
N ASP A 73 6.20 -24.47 2.90
CA ASP A 73 5.69 -24.42 4.27
C ASP A 73 6.59 -23.56 5.16
N THR A 74 7.91 -23.70 4.99
CA THR A 74 8.89 -22.84 5.66
C THR A 74 8.77 -21.39 5.21
N ALA A 75 8.61 -21.14 3.91
CA ALA A 75 8.39 -19.80 3.37
C ALA A 75 7.11 -19.17 3.95
N TYR A 76 6.02 -19.93 4.03
CA TYR A 76 4.78 -19.50 4.69
C TYR A 76 5.01 -19.10 6.15
N ALA A 77 5.66 -19.95 6.95
CA ALA A 77 5.87 -19.67 8.36
C ALA A 77 6.70 -18.39 8.58
N ARG A 78 7.78 -18.22 7.80
CA ARG A 78 8.68 -17.07 7.90
C ARG A 78 8.01 -15.78 7.43
N ILE A 79 7.37 -15.79 6.25
CA ILE A 79 6.68 -14.61 5.72
C ILE A 79 5.50 -14.20 6.59
N LYS A 80 4.69 -15.16 7.06
CA LYS A 80 3.56 -14.87 7.97
C LYS A 80 4.05 -14.09 9.18
N SER A 81 5.12 -14.56 9.82
CA SER A 81 5.70 -13.90 10.99
C SER A 81 6.32 -12.55 10.61
N ALA A 82 7.17 -12.52 9.59
CA ALA A 82 7.92 -11.34 9.19
C ALA A 82 7.02 -10.20 8.75
N MET A 83 5.93 -10.48 8.02
CA MET A 83 5.00 -9.48 7.48
C MET A 83 3.78 -9.25 8.39
N GLY A 84 3.62 -10.06 9.44
CA GLY A 84 2.56 -9.91 10.43
C GLY A 84 1.18 -10.37 9.95
N PHE A 85 1.10 -11.34 9.03
CA PHE A 85 -0.17 -11.93 8.63
C PHE A 85 -0.78 -12.75 9.77
N ARG A 86 -2.07 -12.55 10.03
CA ARG A 86 -2.83 -13.33 10.99
C ARG A 86 -3.47 -14.55 10.35
N SER A 87 -3.57 -15.61 11.14
CA SER A 87 -4.35 -16.82 10.91
C SER A 87 -5.55 -16.85 11.85
N PRO A 88 -6.57 -17.69 11.61
CA PRO A 88 -7.73 -17.80 12.50
C PRO A 88 -7.38 -18.03 13.98
N ASN A 89 -6.28 -18.73 14.25
CA ASN A 89 -5.83 -19.03 15.62
C ASN A 89 -5.08 -17.88 16.30
N ASP A 90 -4.74 -16.81 15.58
CA ASP A 90 -4.09 -15.63 16.16
C ASP A 90 -5.11 -14.65 16.79
N PHE A 91 -6.41 -14.92 16.65
CA PHE A 91 -7.46 -14.15 17.31
C PHE A 91 -7.72 -14.74 18.70
N GLU A 92 -7.66 -13.91 19.75
CA GLU A 92 -7.82 -14.34 21.16
C GLU A 92 -9.13 -15.09 21.44
N SER A 93 -10.18 -14.77 20.68
CA SER A 93 -11.48 -15.45 20.74
C SER A 93 -12.07 -15.51 19.34
N PRO A 94 -11.72 -16.53 18.53
CA PRO A 94 -12.15 -16.64 17.13
C PRO A 94 -13.68 -16.69 16.99
N GLU A 95 -14.35 -17.21 18.02
CA GLU A 95 -15.81 -17.30 18.09
C GLU A 95 -16.51 -15.97 18.42
N SER A 96 -15.75 -14.99 18.92
CA SER A 96 -16.29 -13.68 19.28
C SER A 96 -16.78 -12.93 18.04
N THR A 97 -17.82 -12.11 18.23
CA THR A 97 -18.34 -11.25 17.16
C THR A 97 -17.24 -10.34 16.60
N THR A 98 -16.32 -9.84 17.44
CA THR A 98 -15.19 -9.01 17.01
C THR A 98 -14.24 -9.76 16.08
N ALA A 99 -13.84 -10.98 16.43
CA ALA A 99 -12.97 -11.78 15.57
C ALA A 99 -13.66 -12.15 14.25
N LYS A 100 -14.95 -12.51 14.31
CA LYS A 100 -15.76 -12.77 13.10
C LYS A 100 -15.89 -11.54 12.21
N MET A 101 -16.04 -10.35 12.79
CA MET A 101 -16.02 -9.08 12.03
C MET A 101 -14.65 -8.83 11.39
N GLN A 102 -13.55 -9.05 12.11
CA GLN A 102 -12.20 -8.87 11.57
C GLN A 102 -11.86 -9.89 10.47
N MET A 103 -12.28 -11.14 10.61
CA MET A 103 -12.16 -12.17 9.57
C MET A 103 -13.15 -11.97 8.42
N GLY A 104 -14.17 -11.13 8.60
CA GLY A 104 -15.09 -10.69 7.54
C GLY A 104 -14.64 -9.43 6.80
N ASP A 105 -13.55 -8.80 7.23
CA ASP A 105 -12.98 -7.62 6.57
C ASP A 105 -12.41 -7.97 5.19
N VAL A 106 -12.54 -7.06 4.23
CA VAL A 106 -12.06 -7.26 2.85
C VAL A 106 -10.54 -7.46 2.75
N ALA A 107 -9.79 -6.93 3.72
CA ALA A 107 -8.36 -7.11 3.82
C ALA A 107 -7.99 -8.55 4.22
N TRP A 108 -8.83 -9.20 5.04
CA TRP A 108 -8.50 -10.49 5.62
C TRP A 108 -8.68 -11.62 4.60
N LYS A 109 -7.64 -12.44 4.47
CA LYS A 109 -7.65 -13.67 3.70
C LYS A 109 -6.73 -14.67 4.38
N HIS A 110 -7.21 -15.90 4.56
CA HIS A 110 -6.37 -17.01 4.99
C HIS A 110 -6.86 -18.28 4.32
N SER A 111 -6.21 -18.67 3.23
CA SER A 111 -6.45 -19.94 2.53
C SER A 111 -5.14 -20.70 2.47
N THR A 112 -5.17 -21.96 2.92
CA THR A 112 -3.95 -22.76 3.06
C THR A 112 -4.18 -24.17 2.56
N THR A 113 -3.24 -24.65 1.76
CA THR A 113 -3.10 -26.04 1.33
C THR A 113 -1.66 -26.44 1.63
N PRO A 114 -1.38 -26.98 2.84
CA PRO A 114 -0.02 -27.31 3.27
C PRO A 114 0.73 -28.18 2.25
N GLY A 115 2.00 -27.87 2.04
CA GLY A 115 2.87 -28.52 1.07
C GLY A 115 2.65 -28.11 -0.39
N ALA A 116 1.73 -27.18 -0.68
CA ALA A 116 1.39 -26.78 -2.04
C ALA A 116 1.18 -25.27 -2.25
N TYR A 117 0.32 -24.64 -1.44
CA TYR A 117 -0.17 -23.28 -1.71
C TYR A 117 -0.67 -22.55 -0.46
N TYR A 118 -0.38 -21.26 -0.37
CA TYR A 118 -0.91 -20.35 0.65
C TYR A 118 -1.34 -19.02 0.02
N ASP A 119 -2.47 -18.48 0.46
CA ASP A 119 -2.99 -17.16 0.07
C ASP A 119 -3.44 -16.41 1.32
N LEU A 120 -2.68 -15.39 1.69
CA LEU A 120 -2.88 -14.61 2.90
C LEU A 120 -3.15 -13.15 2.53
N GLY A 121 -3.97 -12.50 3.34
CA GLY A 121 -4.29 -11.09 3.25
C GLY A 121 -4.54 -10.51 4.63
N ASP A 122 -4.01 -9.33 4.89
CA ASP A 122 -4.26 -8.59 6.13
C ASP A 122 -3.90 -7.11 5.96
N TYR A 123 -4.14 -6.31 7.00
CA TYR A 123 -3.49 -5.04 7.17
C TYR A 123 -2.04 -5.24 7.64
N GLY A 124 -1.10 -4.59 6.97
CA GLY A 124 0.32 -4.54 7.30
C GLY A 124 0.74 -3.18 7.83
N ARG A 125 1.94 -3.14 8.41
CA ARG A 125 2.56 -1.88 8.83
C ARG A 125 3.99 -1.82 8.34
N GLN A 126 4.34 -0.70 7.72
CA GLN A 126 5.67 -0.41 7.21
C GLN A 126 6.12 0.97 7.68
N THR A 127 7.39 1.10 8.05
CA THR A 127 7.97 2.38 8.46
C THR A 127 8.90 2.89 7.37
N LEU A 128 8.71 4.16 6.97
CA LEU A 128 9.56 4.88 6.01
C LEU A 128 9.85 6.27 6.58
N GLY A 129 11.11 6.71 6.55
CA GLY A 129 11.49 8.03 7.08
C GLY A 129 11.09 8.28 8.55
N GLY A 130 10.93 7.23 9.35
CA GLY A 130 10.42 7.32 10.74
C GLY A 130 8.89 7.39 10.87
N THR A 131 8.14 7.53 9.77
CA THR A 131 6.67 7.51 9.74
C THR A 131 6.16 6.09 9.54
N ARG A 132 5.15 5.70 10.33
CA ARG A 132 4.51 4.38 10.23
C ARG A 132 3.26 4.44 9.36
N TYR A 133 3.28 3.69 8.27
CA TYR A 133 2.19 3.57 7.32
C TYR A 133 1.42 2.27 7.55
N SER A 134 0.11 2.32 7.33
CA SER A 134 -0.77 1.16 7.28
C SER A 134 -1.04 0.80 5.83
N ILE A 135 -0.84 -0.46 5.47
CA ILE A 135 -1.03 -0.97 4.11
C ILE A 135 -2.03 -2.12 4.13
N LEU A 136 -2.73 -2.31 3.02
CA LEU A 136 -3.37 -3.57 2.68
C LEU A 136 -2.29 -4.43 2.02
N GLN A 137 -2.07 -5.64 2.51
CA GLN A 137 -1.04 -6.55 1.98
C GLN A 137 -1.64 -7.91 1.65
N ARG A 138 -1.13 -8.53 0.59
CA ARG A 138 -1.46 -9.91 0.19
C ARG A 138 -0.21 -10.67 -0.18
N VAL A 139 -0.20 -11.96 0.10
CA VAL A 139 0.86 -12.85 -0.35
C VAL A 139 0.29 -14.18 -0.83
N GLN A 140 0.74 -14.61 -2.00
CA GLN A 140 0.56 -15.94 -2.51
C GLN A 140 1.91 -16.66 -2.49
N ILE A 141 1.93 -17.87 -1.95
CA ILE A 141 3.14 -18.69 -1.81
C ILE A 141 2.82 -20.05 -2.41
N GLU A 142 3.49 -20.38 -3.50
CA GLU A 142 3.23 -21.60 -4.26
C GLU A 142 4.48 -22.48 -4.29
N LYS A 143 4.30 -23.80 -4.28
CA LYS A 143 5.40 -24.74 -4.45
C LYS A 143 6.02 -24.58 -5.84
N SER A 144 7.34 -24.39 -5.90
CA SER A 144 8.10 -24.31 -7.15
C SER A 144 9.31 -25.25 -7.08
N GLY A 145 9.15 -26.45 -7.65
CA GLY A 145 10.17 -27.50 -7.55
C GLY A 145 10.43 -27.92 -6.09
N ALA A 146 11.69 -27.77 -5.65
CA ALA A 146 12.10 -27.99 -4.26
C ALA A 146 11.92 -26.74 -3.37
N GLY A 147 11.66 -25.57 -3.96
CA GLY A 147 11.49 -24.30 -3.25
C GLY A 147 10.08 -23.74 -3.37
N SER A 148 9.98 -22.42 -3.41
CA SER A 148 8.72 -21.69 -3.45
C SER A 148 8.78 -20.47 -4.37
N ARG A 149 7.63 -20.11 -4.92
CA ARG A 149 7.40 -18.86 -5.62
C ARG A 149 6.48 -17.99 -4.78
N ILE A 150 6.85 -16.75 -4.58
CA ILE A 150 6.15 -15.79 -3.74
C ILE A 150 5.69 -14.64 -4.61
N HIS A 151 4.39 -14.37 -4.64
CA HIS A 151 3.82 -13.14 -5.19
C HIS A 151 3.31 -12.30 -4.02
N TYR A 152 3.90 -11.14 -3.78
CA TYR A 152 3.49 -10.23 -2.72
C TYR A 152 2.97 -8.93 -3.32
N SER A 153 1.83 -8.43 -2.85
CA SER A 153 1.25 -7.15 -3.29
C SER A 153 0.80 -6.29 -2.13
N TRP A 154 0.79 -4.98 -2.36
CA TRP A 154 0.36 -4.00 -1.37
C TRP A 154 -0.37 -2.80 -1.99
N ALA A 155 -1.17 -2.14 -1.16
CA ALA A 155 -1.82 -0.86 -1.44
C ALA A 155 -1.97 -0.05 -0.14
N PRO A 156 -2.28 1.25 -0.18
CA PRO A 156 -2.51 2.05 1.02
C PRO A 156 -3.79 1.58 1.71
N ALA A 157 -3.77 1.44 3.04
CA ALA A 157 -4.99 1.13 3.78
C ALA A 157 -5.98 2.31 3.79
N ASP A 158 -5.47 3.54 3.68
CA ASP A 158 -6.24 4.76 3.46
C ASP A 158 -5.65 5.53 2.28
N LYS A 159 -6.43 5.70 1.22
CA LYS A 159 -6.03 6.42 -0.01
C LYS A 159 -5.68 7.90 0.22
N ARG A 160 -6.01 8.45 1.39
CA ARG A 160 -5.66 9.82 1.80
C ARG A 160 -4.22 9.91 2.34
N THR A 161 -3.64 8.79 2.76
CA THR A 161 -2.27 8.75 3.28
C THR A 161 -1.33 8.31 2.16
N LEU A 162 -0.50 9.25 1.71
CA LEU A 162 0.52 9.00 0.69
C LEU A 162 1.85 8.63 1.33
N TYR A 163 2.62 7.83 0.62
CA TYR A 163 4.00 7.50 0.96
C TYR A 163 4.87 7.49 -0.29
N ASP A 164 6.18 7.53 -0.08
CA ASP A 164 7.14 7.28 -1.14
C ASP A 164 7.04 5.82 -1.61
N GLY A 165 6.59 5.63 -2.84
CA GLY A 165 6.29 4.34 -3.45
C GLY A 165 7.55 3.51 -3.71
N ASP A 166 8.62 4.14 -4.19
CA ASP A 166 9.89 3.45 -4.46
C ASP A 166 10.54 3.02 -3.15
N ALA A 167 10.50 3.88 -2.13
CA ALA A 167 10.97 3.51 -0.79
C ALA A 167 10.11 2.42 -0.15
N MET A 168 8.79 2.44 -0.37
CA MET A 168 7.89 1.38 0.10
C MET A 168 8.22 0.03 -0.54
N GLU A 169 8.35 -0.01 -1.87
CA GLU A 169 8.73 -1.22 -2.61
C GLU A 169 10.06 -1.76 -2.12
N SER A 170 11.09 -0.90 -2.02
CA SER A 170 12.41 -1.29 -1.55
C SER A 170 12.37 -1.86 -0.13
N ALA A 171 11.63 -1.22 0.79
CA ALA A 171 11.55 -1.66 2.18
C ALA A 171 10.80 -3.00 2.32
N LEU A 172 9.70 -3.19 1.59
CA LEU A 172 8.93 -4.44 1.60
C LEU A 172 9.72 -5.58 0.95
N THR A 173 10.41 -5.31 -0.16
CA THR A 173 11.31 -6.26 -0.82
C THR A 173 12.43 -6.71 0.11
N GLN A 174 13.09 -5.77 0.79
CA GLN A 174 14.15 -6.09 1.75
C GLN A 174 13.63 -6.97 2.89
N ARG A 175 12.46 -6.64 3.44
CA ARG A 175 11.84 -7.41 4.53
C ARG A 175 11.45 -8.82 4.11
N LEU A 176 10.96 -8.99 2.88
CA LEU A 176 10.61 -10.29 2.31
C LEU A 176 11.85 -11.14 2.04
N ASN A 177 12.90 -10.57 1.45
CA ASN A 177 14.16 -11.29 1.23
C ASN A 177 14.79 -11.73 2.56
N ALA A 178 14.82 -10.85 3.57
CA ALA A 178 15.32 -11.20 4.90
C ALA A 178 14.50 -12.32 5.59
N ALA A 179 13.23 -12.49 5.23
CA ALA A 179 12.41 -13.61 5.70
C ALA A 179 12.70 -14.92 4.95
N LEU A 180 13.32 -14.87 3.78
CA LEU A 180 13.56 -16.01 2.91
C LEU A 180 15.04 -16.47 2.89
N ASP A 181 15.95 -15.67 3.44
CA ASP A 181 17.35 -16.03 3.71
C ASP A 181 17.48 -17.11 4.81
#